data_AF-A0A285NWW8-F1
#
_entry.id   AF-A0A285NWW8-F1
#
_cell.length_a   1.000
_cell.length_b   1.000
_cell.length_c   1.000
_cell.angle_alpha   90.00
_cell.angle_beta   90.00
_cell.angle_gamma   90.00
#
_symmetry.space_group_name_H-M   'P 1'
#
loop_
_entity.id
_entity.type
_entity.pdbx_description
1 polymer ?
#
loop_
_entity_poly.entity_id
_entity_poly.type
_entity_poly.pdbx_seq_one_letter_code
_entity_poly.pdbx_strand_id
1 'polypeptide(L)' 'MERRRAKTIIGVAMVLLGIVQALAFAVQSQWIMTVLGLTYGGIGVAFLWAEVYAIDR' A
#
# COMPACT_ATOMS: atom_id res chain seq x y z
N MET A 1 -9.00 -20.61 1.11
CA MET A 1 -9.61 -19.50 0.33
C MET A 1 -9.66 -18.17 1.10
N GLU A 2 -10.15 -18.13 2.34
CA GLU A 2 -10.33 -16.86 3.09
C GLU A 2 -9.03 -16.13 3.43
N ARG A 3 -7.98 -16.85 3.81
CA ARG A 3 -6.69 -16.27 4.22
C ARG A 3 -6.02 -15.45 3.11
N ARG A 4 -6.15 -15.88 1.84
CA ARG A 4 -5.61 -15.17 0.68
C ARG A 4 -6.43 -13.92 0.34
N ARG A 5 -7.77 -14.00 0.43
CA ARG A 5 -8.65 -12.83 0.27
C ARG A 5 -8.39 -11.78 1.34
N ALA A 6 -8.23 -12.18 2.60
CA ALA A 6 -7.91 -11.27 3.69
C ALA A 6 -6.57 -10.54 3.47
N LYS A 7 -5.50 -11.27 3.11
CA LYS A 7 -4.20 -10.68 2.76
C LYS A 7 -4.30 -9.72 1.58
N THR A 8 -5.08 -10.07 0.56
CA THR A 8 -5.31 -9.20 -0.60
C THR A 8 -6.00 -7.89 -0.19
N ILE A 9 -7.05 -7.96 0.64
CA ILE A 9 -7.76 -6.77 1.12
C ILE A 9 -6.83 -5.89 1.94
N ILE A 10 -6.02 -6.47 2.85
CA ILE A 10 -5.05 -5.74 3.66
C ILE A 10 -4.04 -5.02 2.77
N GLY A 11 -3.44 -5.73 1.81
CA GLY A 11 -2.46 -5.14 0.91
C GLY A 11 -3.06 -4.01 0.05
N VAL A 12 -4.27 -4.20 -0.49
CA VAL A 12 -4.97 -3.16 -1.26
C VAL A 12 -5.27 -1.95 -0.38
N ALA A 13 -5.73 -2.17 0.86
CA ALA A 13 -5.98 -1.09 1.81
C ALA A 13 -4.70 -0.30 2.11
N MET A 14 -3.56 -0.97 2.31
CA MET A 14 -2.27 -0.31 2.53
C MET A 14 -1.87 0.57 1.35
N VAL A 15 -2.03 0.07 0.12
CA VAL A 15 -1.74 0.84 -1.11
C VAL A 15 -2.62 2.08 -1.20
N LEU A 16 -3.94 1.90 -1.03
CA LEU A 16 -4.90 3.00 -1.13
C LEU A 16 -4.65 4.07 -0.05
N LEU A 17 -4.41 3.65 1.20
CA LEU A 17 -4.10 4.57 2.30
C LEU A 17 -2.81 5.35 2.03
N GLY A 18 -1.77 4.67 1.54
CA GLY A 18 -0.51 5.33 1.17
C GLY A 18 -0.69 6.37 0.05
N ILE A 19 -1.49 6.06 -0.98
CA ILE A 19 -1.81 7.00 -2.07
C ILE A 19 -2.61 8.20 -1.54
N VAL A 20 -3.66 7.96 -0.75
CA VAL A 20 -4.49 9.02 -0.18
C VAL A 20 -3.64 9.94 0.71
N GLN A 21 -2.79 9.36 1.56
CA GLN A 21 -1.85 10.10 2.39
C GLN A 21 -0.90 10.94 1.51
N ALA A 22 -0.24 10.32 0.54
CA ALA A 22 0.70 11.00 -0.33
C ALA A 22 0.05 12.18 -1.08
N LEU A 23 -1.15 11.99 -1.64
CA LEU A 23 -1.89 13.05 -2.33
C LEU A 23 -2.33 14.17 -1.38
N ALA A 24 -2.88 13.82 -0.21
CA ALA A 24 -3.36 14.80 0.76
C ALA A 24 -2.23 15.70 1.27
N PHE A 25 -1.04 15.12 1.51
CA PHE A 25 0.13 15.85 2.00
C PHE A 25 0.94 16.53 0.88
N ALA A 26 0.88 16.02 -0.36
CA ALA A 26 1.47 16.68 -1.52
C ALA A 26 0.78 18.03 -1.79
N VAL A 27 -0.55 18.07 -1.70
CA VAL A 27 -1.32 19.32 -1.83
C VAL A 27 -0.97 20.33 -0.74
N GLN A 28 -0.58 19.86 0.45
CA GLN A 28 -0.14 20.69 1.57
C GLN A 28 1.36 21.05 1.52
N SER A 29 2.09 20.67 0.47
CA SER A 29 3.55 20.85 0.34
C SER A 29 4.37 20.23 1.49
N GLN A 30 3.80 19.24 2.18
CA GLN A 30 4.46 18.52 3.27
C GLN A 30 5.22 17.31 2.71
N TRP A 31 6.44 17.58 2.22
CA TRP A 31 7.27 16.59 1.53
C TRP A 31 7.59 15.35 2.36
N ILE A 32 7.86 15.50 3.66
CA ILE A 32 8.15 14.36 4.55
C ILE A 32 6.96 13.41 4.62
N MET A 33 5.76 13.93 4.87
CA MET A 33 4.54 13.11 4.95
C MET A 33 4.16 12.50 3.61
N THR A 34 4.44 13.21 2.51
CA THR A 34 4.24 12.70 1.15
C THR A 34 5.13 11.49 0.88
N VAL A 35 6.42 11.57 1.19
CA VAL A 35 7.38 10.46 1.03
C VAL A 35 6.99 9.28 1.92
N LEU A 36 6.54 9.52 3.15
CA LEU A 36 6.07 8.46 4.04
C LEU A 36 4.82 7.77 3.47
N GLY A 37 3.86 8.52 2.92
CA GLY A 37 2.68 7.95 2.25
C GLY A 37 3.05 7.09 1.04
N LEU A 38 3.96 7.58 0.19
CA LEU A 38 4.47 6.81 -0.96
C LEU A 38 5.20 5.54 -0.51
N THR A 39 6.02 5.64 0.53
CA THR A 39 6.74 4.48 1.09
C THR A 39 5.75 3.45 1.63
N TYR A 40 4.75 3.88 2.37
CA TYR A 40 3.70 3.00 2.90
C TYR A 40 2.89 2.32 1.79
N GLY A 41 2.51 3.07 0.76
CA GLY A 41 1.85 2.53 -0.43
C GLY A 41 2.73 1.51 -1.16
N GLY A 42 4.03 1.80 -1.29
CA GLY A 42 5.01 0.88 -1.87
C GLY A 42 5.16 -0.43 -1.07
N ILE A 43 5.13 -0.37 0.27
CA ILE A 43 5.10 -1.56 1.13
C ILE A 43 3.84 -2.38 0.87
N GLY A 44 2.68 -1.74 0.69
CA GLY A 44 1.44 -2.42 0.32
C GLY A 44 1.55 -3.17 -1.01
N VAL A 45 2.20 -2.57 -2.02
CA VAL A 45 2.46 -3.23 -3.31
C VAL A 45 3.40 -4.43 -3.14
N ALA A 46 4.50 -4.26 -2.40
CA ALA A 46 5.45 -5.33 -2.13
C ALA A 46 4.80 -6.49 -1.35
N PHE A 47 3.94 -6.17 -0.39
CA PHE A 47 3.16 -7.15 0.37
C PHE A 47 2.21 -7.93 -0.53
N LEU A 48 1.43 -7.25 -1.38
CA LEU A 48 0.56 -7.92 -2.36
C LEU A 48 1.36 -8.82 -3.29
N TRP A 49 2.51 -8.35 -3.77
CA TRP A 49 3.37 -9.14 -4.64
C TRP A 49 3.87 -10.41 -3.95
N ALA A 50 4.44 -10.29 -2.74
CA ALA A 50 4.99 -11.44 -2.00
C ALA A 50 3.91 -12.42 -1.54
N GLU A 51 2.80 -11.93 -0.99
CA GLU A 51 1.83 -12.75 -0.28
C GLU A 51 0.65 -13.21 -1.13
N VAL A 52 0.35 -12.49 -2.22
CA VAL A 52 -0.74 -12.84 -3.12
C VAL A 52 -0.17 -13.45 -4.39
N TYR A 53 0.76 -12.78 -5.06
CA TYR A 53 1.19 -13.19 -6.40
C TYR A 53 2.35 -14.20 -6.41
N ALA A 54 3.34 -14.05 -5.51
CA ALA A 54 4.52 -14.92 -5.51
C ALA A 54 4.25 -16.31 -4.94
N ILE A 55 3.25 -16.46 -4.07
CA ILE A 55 2.82 -17.76 -3.50
C ILE A 55 1.99 -18.59 -4.51
N ASP A 56 1.48 -17.97 -5.58
CA ASP A 56 0.64 -18.63 -6.60
C ASP A 56 1.44 -19.20 -7.78
N ARG A 57 2.78 -19.21 -7.68
CA ARG A 57 3.71 -19.72 -8.71
C ARG A 57 4.40 -20.99 -8.24
#